data_AF-A0A849T2T8-F1
#
_entry.id   AF-A0A849T2T8-F1
#
_cell.length_a   1.000
_cell.length_b   1.000
_cell.length_c   1.000
_cell.angle_alpha   90.00
_cell.angle_beta   90.00
_cell.angle_gamma   90.00
#
_symmetry.space_group_name_H-M   'P 1'
#
loop_
_entity.id
_entity.type
_entity.pdbx_description
1 polymer ?
#
loop_
_entity_poly.entity_id
_entity_poly.type
_entity_poly.pdbx_seq_one_letter_code
_entity_poly.pdbx_strand_id
1 'polypeptide(L)'
;MGSSLLLEAPRKDPELLSYEKEEELIRELKRKDKALAEFAARVVLLKKSHLFVWSGRGQLVCSDLRAICIELIKEANLNGCRKEIASKDCGLCIKTIERWEKSY
;
A
#
# COMPACT_ATOMS: atom_id res chain seq x y z
N MET A 1 45.38 -25.09 -32.65
CA MET A 1 43.98 -25.44 -32.30
C MET A 1 43.81 -25.19 -30.81
N GLY A 2 43.44 -23.95 -30.45
CA GLY A 2 43.30 -23.53 -29.06
C GLY A 2 42.02 -24.09 -28.48
N SER A 3 42.14 -25.07 -27.60
CA SER A 3 41.02 -25.64 -26.86
C SER A 3 40.36 -24.54 -26.05
N SER A 4 39.13 -24.21 -26.42
CA SER A 4 38.24 -23.35 -25.65
C SER A 4 38.10 -23.94 -24.26
N LEU A 5 38.81 -23.38 -23.29
CA LEU A 5 38.46 -23.53 -21.88
C LEU A 5 37.16 -22.76 -21.68
N LEU A 6 36.04 -23.39 -22.03
CA LEU A 6 34.75 -23.03 -21.46
C LEU A 6 34.89 -23.30 -19.97
N LEU A 7 35.19 -22.26 -19.20
CA LEU A 7 34.96 -22.22 -17.77
C LEU A 7 33.44 -22.37 -17.60
N GLU A 8 32.97 -23.62 -17.57
CA GLU A 8 31.62 -23.94 -17.15
C GLU A 8 31.43 -23.30 -15.77
N ALA A 9 30.50 -22.34 -15.69
CA ALA A 9 30.12 -21.76 -14.41
C ALA A 9 29.83 -22.89 -13.42
N PRO A 10 30.31 -22.82 -12.17
CA PRO A 10 30.11 -23.90 -11.21
C PRO A 10 28.61 -24.20 -11.11
N ARG A 11 28.24 -25.46 -11.37
CA ARG A 11 26.85 -25.92 -11.23
C ARG A 11 26.48 -25.72 -9.76
N LYS A 12 25.57 -24.80 -9.46
CA LYS A 12 25.03 -24.62 -8.10
C LYS A 12 24.46 -25.95 -7.62
N ASP A 13 24.72 -26.29 -6.37
CA ASP A 13 24.18 -27.51 -5.76
C ASP A 13 22.64 -27.52 -5.88
N PRO A 14 22.01 -28.64 -6.27
CA PRO A 14 20.56 -28.72 -6.46
C PRO A 14 19.75 -28.25 -5.23
N GLU A 15 20.31 -28.44 -4.04
CA GLU A 15 19.73 -28.02 -2.77
C GLU A 15 19.69 -26.48 -2.62
N LEU A 16 20.77 -25.78 -2.99
CA LEU A 16 20.84 -24.31 -3.02
C LEU A 16 19.80 -23.71 -3.98
N LEU A 17 19.62 -24.33 -5.15
CA LEU A 17 18.60 -23.91 -6.11
C LEU A 17 17.18 -24.07 -5.57
N SER A 18 16.93 -25.10 -4.77
CA SER A 18 15.62 -25.32 -4.13
C SER A 18 15.31 -24.23 -3.10
N TYR A 19 16.30 -23.87 -2.29
CA TYR A 19 16.19 -22.82 -1.27
C TYR A 19 15.96 -21.43 -1.90
N GLU A 20 16.70 -21.09 -2.95
CA GLU A 20 16.51 -19.82 -3.69
C GLU A 20 15.09 -19.70 -4.25
N LYS A 21 14.55 -20.80 -4.78
CA LYS A 21 13.18 -20.85 -5.29
C LYS A 21 12.14 -20.72 -4.19
N GLU A 22 12.36 -21.36 -3.04
CA GLU A 22 11.50 -21.21 -1.87
C GLU A 22 11.46 -19.75 -1.38
N GLU A 23 12.62 -19.10 -1.28
CA GLU A 23 12.68 -17.67 -0.91
C GLU A 23 11.93 -16.77 -1.91
N GLU A 24 12.06 -17.05 -3.20
CA GLU A 24 11.35 -16.31 -4.24
C GLU A 24 9.83 -16.43 -4.10
N LEU A 25 9.34 -17.65 -3.87
CA LEU A 25 7.92 -17.92 -3.65
C LEU A 25 7.41 -17.23 -2.37
N ILE A 26 8.17 -17.27 -1.28
CA ILE A 26 7.83 -16.57 -0.03
C ILE A 26 7.76 -15.06 -0.27
N ARG A 27 8.70 -14.49 -1.04
CA ARG A 27 8.68 -13.05 -1.39
C ARG A 27 7.47 -12.72 -2.24
N GLU A 28 7.11 -13.57 -3.20
CA GLU A 28 5.94 -13.37 -4.05
C GLU A 28 4.64 -13.42 -3.24
N LEU A 29 4.49 -14.43 -2.36
CA LEU A 29 3.36 -14.54 -1.43
C LEU A 29 3.20 -13.27 -0.60
N LYS A 30 4.28 -12.81 0.06
CA LYS A 30 4.25 -11.58 0.87
C LYS A 30 3.82 -10.35 0.07
N ARG A 31 4.23 -10.24 -1.20
CA ARG A 31 3.81 -9.13 -2.07
C ARG A 31 2.33 -9.22 -2.41
N LYS A 32 1.82 -10.42 -2.71
CA LYS A 32 0.40 -10.66 -3.02
C LYS A 32 -0.49 -10.40 -1.81
N ASP A 33 -0.11 -10.92 -0.64
CA ASP A 33 -0.85 -10.72 0.61
C ASP A 33 -0.92 -9.23 0.97
N LYS A 34 0.18 -8.51 0.80
CA LYS A 34 0.22 -7.05 1.01
C LYS A 34 -0.72 -6.31 0.06
N ALA A 35 -0.71 -6.66 -1.23
CA ALA A 35 -1.58 -6.04 -2.22
C ALA A 35 -3.07 -6.35 -1.95
N LEU A 36 -3.37 -7.57 -1.49
CA LEU A 36 -4.72 -7.99 -1.13
C LEU A 36 -5.24 -7.22 0.09
N ALA A 37 -4.42 -7.10 1.14
CA ALA A 37 -4.78 -6.33 2.34
C ALA A 37 -5.05 -4.86 2.00
N GLU A 38 -4.17 -4.24 1.20
CA GLU A 38 -4.36 -2.87 0.72
C GLU A 38 -5.66 -2.73 -0.07
N PHE A 39 -5.94 -3.64 -1.01
CA PHE A 39 -7.18 -3.62 -1.77
C PHE A 39 -8.43 -3.76 -0.89
N ALA A 40 -8.44 -4.72 0.04
CA ALA A 40 -9.56 -4.94 0.94
C ALA A 40 -9.86 -3.71 1.81
N ALA A 41 -8.82 -3.11 2.40
CA ALA A 41 -8.93 -1.89 3.19
C ALA A 41 -9.48 -0.71 2.38
N ARG A 42 -9.03 -0.54 1.13
CA ARG A 42 -9.55 0.50 0.22
C ARG A 42 -11.03 0.31 -0.11
N VAL A 43 -11.47 -0.92 -0.37
CA VAL A 43 -12.88 -1.20 -0.68
C VAL A 43 -13.78 -0.83 0.51
N VAL A 44 -13.36 -1.16 1.73
CA VAL A 44 -14.10 -0.78 2.94
C VAL A 44 -14.11 0.74 3.10
N LEU A 45 -12.96 1.39 2.90
CA LEU A 45 -12.86 2.85 2.96
C LEU A 45 -13.81 3.52 1.98
N LEU A 46 -13.77 3.15 0.70
CA LEU A 46 -14.64 3.70 -0.35
C LEU A 46 -16.13 3.52 -0.04
N LYS A 47 -16.50 2.37 0.52
CA LYS A 47 -17.88 2.13 0.99
C LYS A 47 -18.28 3.07 2.12
N LYS A 48 -17.37 3.44 3.02
CA LYS A 48 -17.67 4.35 4.14
C LYS A 48 -17.58 5.82 3.75
N SER A 49 -16.71 6.17 2.80
CA SER A 49 -16.45 7.55 2.36
C SER A 49 -17.25 7.99 1.14
N HIS A 50 -18.12 7.14 0.57
CA HIS A 50 -18.87 7.44 -0.66
C HIS A 50 -19.74 8.71 -0.59
N LEU A 51 -20.12 9.17 0.61
CA LEU A 51 -20.90 10.39 0.82
C LEU A 51 -20.04 11.65 1.01
N PHE A 52 -18.71 11.52 1.03
CA PHE A 52 -17.83 12.66 1.19
C PHE A 52 -17.85 13.51 -0.07
N VAL A 53 -18.42 14.70 0.05
CA VAL A 53 -18.38 15.74 -0.96
C VAL A 53 -17.47 16.85 -0.45
N TRP A 54 -16.30 16.98 -1.07
CA TRP A 54 -15.38 18.06 -0.75
C TRP A 54 -15.78 19.30 -1.52
N SER A 55 -16.19 20.32 -0.79
CA SER A 55 -16.50 21.62 -1.35
C SER A 55 -15.22 22.28 -1.90
N GLY A 56 -15.38 23.25 -2.80
CA GLY A 56 -14.28 23.84 -3.58
C GLY A 56 -13.23 24.57 -2.74
N ARG A 57 -12.21 25.11 -3.43
CA ARG A 57 -11.12 25.87 -2.77
C ARG A 57 -11.69 26.99 -1.89
N GLY A 58 -11.16 27.12 -0.68
CA GLY A 58 -11.55 28.18 0.27
C GLY A 58 -12.83 27.91 1.07
N GLN A 59 -13.51 26.77 0.85
CA GLN A 59 -14.67 26.41 1.65
C GLN A 59 -14.28 25.69 2.95
N LEU A 60 -15.01 26.05 4.01
CA LEU A 60 -14.87 25.43 5.32
C LEU A 60 -15.52 24.04 5.31
N VAL A 61 -14.70 23.01 5.47
CA VAL A 61 -15.16 21.67 5.81
C VAL A 61 -15.51 21.64 7.30
N CYS A 62 -16.70 21.15 7.66
CA CYS A 62 -17.13 20.98 9.06
C CYS A 62 -16.09 20.15 9.86
N SER A 63 -15.83 20.52 11.12
CA SER A 63 -14.90 19.83 12.00
C SER A 63 -15.18 18.33 12.08
N ASP A 64 -16.45 17.97 12.24
CA ASP A 64 -16.89 16.59 12.43
C ASP A 64 -16.58 15.74 11.20
N LEU A 65 -16.81 16.29 10.00
CA LEU A 65 -16.50 15.60 8.75
C LEU A 65 -14.99 15.37 8.61
N ARG A 66 -14.15 16.32 9.05
CA ARG A 66 -12.69 16.13 9.08
C ARG A 66 -12.30 15.00 10.02
N ALA A 67 -12.88 14.97 11.22
CA ALA A 67 -12.59 13.93 12.22
C ALA A 67 -12.99 12.55 11.70
N ILE A 68 -14.22 12.40 11.16
CA ILE A 68 -14.69 11.14 10.56
C ILE A 68 -13.75 10.69 9.43
N CYS A 69 -13.34 11.61 8.55
CA CYS A 69 -12.42 11.30 7.46
C CYS A 69 -11.05 10.80 7.99
N ILE A 70 -10.49 11.47 8.99
CA ILE A 70 -9.23 11.06 9.63
C ILE A 70 -9.37 9.66 10.22
N GLU A 71 -10.44 9.38 10.95
CA GLU A 71 -10.66 8.06 11.57
C GLU A 71 -10.82 6.94 10.54
N LEU A 72 -11.56 7.19 9.45
CA LEU A 72 -11.66 6.23 8.35
C LEU A 72 -10.31 5.95 7.68
N ILE A 73 -9.48 6.99 7.49
CA ILE A 73 -8.14 6.82 6.93
C ILE A 73 -7.23 6.06 7.89
N LYS A 74 -7.30 6.33 9.20
CA LYS A 74 -6.58 5.56 10.22
C LYS A 74 -7.00 4.10 10.23
N GLU A 75 -8.30 3.83 10.19
CA GLU A 75 -8.84 2.47 10.08
C GLU A 75 -8.30 1.75 8.84
N ALA A 76 -8.34 2.39 7.66
CA ALA A 76 -7.80 1.81 6.44
C ALA A 76 -6.29 1.53 6.55
N ASN A 77 -5.53 2.42 7.20
CA ASN A 77 -4.10 2.26 7.42
C ASN A 77 -3.78 1.08 8.35
N LEU A 78 -4.53 0.94 9.45
CA LEU A 78 -4.42 -0.21 10.35
C LEU A 78 -4.71 -1.54 9.63
N ASN A 79 -5.60 -1.52 8.63
CA ASN A 79 -5.90 -2.69 7.79
C ASN A 79 -4.91 -2.90 6.62
N GLY A 80 -3.81 -2.14 6.56
CA GLY A 80 -2.73 -2.36 5.60
C GLY A 80 -2.78 -1.49 4.34
N CYS A 81 -3.72 -0.55 4.22
CA CYS A 81 -3.72 0.44 3.13
C CYS A 81 -2.69 1.53 3.39
N ARG A 82 -1.92 1.95 2.39
CA ARG A 82 -1.07 3.13 2.53
C ARG A 82 -1.89 4.40 2.73
N LYS A 83 -1.45 5.28 3.63
CA LYS A 83 -2.13 6.54 3.94
C LYS A 83 -2.30 7.44 2.72
N GLU A 84 -1.30 7.47 1.82
CA GLU A 84 -1.36 8.24 0.58
C GLU A 84 -2.49 7.76 -0.34
N ILE A 85 -2.68 6.44 -0.43
CA ILE A 85 -3.71 5.84 -1.28
C ILE A 85 -5.09 6.04 -0.64
N ALA A 86 -5.22 5.79 0.67
CA ALA A 86 -6.44 6.07 1.42
C ALA A 86 -6.87 7.55 1.31
N SER A 87 -5.93 8.48 1.42
CA SER A 87 -6.20 9.92 1.26
C SER A 87 -6.75 10.24 -0.13
N LYS A 88 -6.14 9.66 -1.18
CA LYS A 88 -6.58 9.82 -2.57
C LYS A 88 -7.96 9.23 -2.83
N ASP A 89 -8.25 8.06 -2.28
CA ASP A 89 -9.57 7.43 -2.38
C ASP A 89 -10.64 8.27 -1.68
N CYS A 90 -10.27 8.95 -0.60
CA CYS A 90 -11.08 9.98 0.02
C CYS A 90 -11.04 11.32 -0.75
N GLY A 91 -10.51 11.42 -1.97
CA GLY A 91 -10.51 12.66 -2.76
C GLY A 91 -9.62 13.80 -2.23
N LEU A 92 -8.70 13.51 -1.30
CA LEU A 92 -7.85 14.50 -0.65
C LEU A 92 -6.36 14.21 -0.86
N CYS A 93 -5.55 15.27 -0.83
CA CYS A 93 -4.11 15.10 -0.78
C CYS A 93 -3.65 14.77 0.65
N ILE A 94 -2.61 13.94 0.80
CA ILE A 94 -2.08 13.54 2.12
C ILE A 94 -1.76 14.74 3.02
N LYS A 95 -1.22 15.83 2.43
CA LYS A 95 -0.93 17.08 3.15
C LYS A 95 -2.17 17.72 3.78
N THR A 96 -3.35 17.56 3.18
CA THR A 96 -4.60 18.07 3.76
C THR A 96 -4.98 17.28 5.01
N ILE A 97 -4.82 15.96 4.97
CA ILE A 97 -5.06 15.07 6.11
C ILE A 97 -4.08 15.39 7.24
N GLU A 98 -2.78 15.46 6.93
CA GLU A 98 -1.75 15.81 7.92
C GLU A 98 -1.97 17.18 8.56
N ARG A 99 -2.46 18.17 7.79
CA ARG A 99 -2.82 19.48 8.34
C ARG A 99 -4.01 19.38 9.29
N TRP A 100 -5.03 18.60 8.94
CA TRP A 100 -6.18 18.40 9.81
C TRP A 100 -5.78 17.65 11.09
N GLU A 101 -4.94 16.63 11.00
CA GLU A 101 -4.41 15.89 12.16
C GLU A 101 -3.61 16.78 13.12
N LYS A 102 -2.95 17.84 12.64
CA LYS A 102 -2.24 18.81 13.51
C LYS A 102 -3.17 19.80 14.21
N SER A 103 -4.39 19.94 13.71
CA SER A 103 -5.40 20.86 14.26
C SER A 103 -6.28 20.18 15.31
N TYR A 104 -6.05 18.88 15.54
CA TYR A 104 -6.64 18.02 16.56
C TYR A 104 -5.54 17.54 17.50
#